data_AF-A0AA39JGX9-F1
#
_entry.id   AF-A0AA39JGX9-F1
#
_cell.length_a   1.000
_cell.length_b   1.000
_cell.length_c   1.000
_cell.angle_alpha   90.00
_cell.angle_beta   90.00
_cell.angle_gamma   90.00
#
_symmetry.space_group_name_H-M   'P 1'
#
loop_
_entity.id
_entity.type
_entity.pdbx_description
1 polymer ?
#
loop_
_entity_poly.entity_id
_entity_poly.type
_entity_poly.pdbx_seq_one_letter_code
_entity_poly.pdbx_strand_id
1 'polypeptide(L)'
;MLPEEPGPSSSLLLFHQFIGCSGSQLQTLEIRITEDSMEPDQLFSYLPQLRKLGLFFLEDNDKDPSRFFKCLSDTGAVLPSLSDLGLHVGKIFMWDESLVEIIDKRWRDSGLSRVCIQCDEACVGENGDQAAQTLSCIDHLKSLKAEGLDISILVKGSNEIWYDLLEDDAHNNVLYSTVY
;
A
#
# COMPACT_ATOMS: atom_id res chain seq x y z
N MET A 1 -33.32 0.10 -25.86
CA MET A 1 -33.07 0.13 -24.41
C MET A 1 -31.57 0.15 -24.24
N LEU A 2 -31.01 1.29 -23.83
CA LEU A 2 -29.61 1.35 -23.42
C LEU A 2 -29.52 0.74 -22.00
N PRO A 3 -28.48 -0.03 -21.68
CA PRO A 3 -28.30 -0.51 -20.32
C PRO A 3 -28.06 0.70 -19.41
N GLU A 4 -28.82 0.79 -18.31
CA GLU A 4 -28.51 1.73 -17.24
C GLU A 4 -27.15 1.35 -16.67
N GLU A 5 -26.16 2.22 -16.86
CA GLU A 5 -24.90 2.18 -16.12
C GLU A 5 -25.23 2.17 -14.62
N PRO A 6 -24.71 1.22 -13.83
CA PRO A 6 -24.92 1.22 -12.40
C PRO A 6 -24.31 2.50 -11.82
N GLY A 7 -25.16 3.45 -11.42
CA GLY A 7 -24.72 4.67 -10.75
C GLY A 7 -23.93 4.35 -9.49
N PRO A 8 -23.07 5.28 -9.01
CA PRO A 8 -22.26 5.06 -7.82
C PRO A 8 -23.15 4.63 -6.64
N SER A 9 -22.69 3.65 -5.88
CA SER A 9 -23.46 3.09 -4.77
C SER A 9 -23.93 4.20 -3.83
N SER A 10 -25.16 4.11 -3.33
CA SER A 10 -25.79 5.18 -2.52
C SER A 10 -24.96 5.57 -1.29
N SER A 11 -24.11 4.65 -0.80
CA SER A 11 -23.17 4.87 0.29
C SER A 11 -22.02 5.81 -0.07
N LEU A 12 -21.49 5.76 -1.30
CA LEU A 12 -20.44 6.68 -1.78
C LEU A 12 -20.99 8.09 -2.01
N LEU A 13 -22.22 8.19 -2.50
CA LEU A 13 -22.90 9.49 -2.63
C LEU A 13 -23.14 10.16 -1.27
N LEU A 14 -23.50 9.39 -0.25
CA LEU A 14 -23.64 9.88 1.13
C LEU A 14 -22.29 10.26 1.75
N PHE A 15 -21.24 9.46 1.52
CA PHE A 15 -19.88 9.79 1.96
C PHE A 15 -19.38 11.06 1.28
N HIS A 16 -19.61 11.20 -0.03
CA HIS A 16 -19.29 12.39 -0.80
C HIS A 16 -20.03 13.63 -0.27
N GLN A 17 -21.34 13.54 -0.03
CA GLN A 17 -22.10 14.64 0.55
C GLN A 17 -21.60 14.99 1.96
N PHE A 18 -21.27 13.98 2.77
CA PHE A 18 -20.73 14.19 4.11
C PHE A 18 -19.38 14.93 4.06
N ILE A 19 -18.44 14.49 3.22
CA ILE A 19 -17.12 15.10 3.08
C ILE A 19 -17.21 16.50 2.45
N GLY A 20 -18.00 16.64 1.39
CA GLY A 20 -18.21 17.91 0.69
C GLY A 20 -18.92 18.96 1.55
N CYS A 21 -19.93 18.58 2.33
CA CYS A 21 -20.67 19.51 3.19
C CYS A 21 -19.96 19.82 4.51
N SER A 22 -19.03 18.97 4.98
CA SER A 22 -18.27 19.21 6.22
C SER A 22 -17.05 20.11 6.05
N GLY A 23 -16.71 20.49 4.80
CA GLY A 23 -15.47 21.22 4.51
C GLY A 23 -14.21 20.41 4.85
N SER A 24 -14.34 19.08 4.77
CA SER A 24 -13.49 18.06 5.37
C SER A 24 -12.03 18.43 5.61
N GLN A 25 -11.66 18.44 6.88
CA GLN A 25 -10.28 18.44 7.37
C GLN A 25 -9.82 17.02 7.72
N LEU A 26 -10.37 16.00 7.06
CA LEU A 26 -10.03 14.61 7.38
C LEU A 26 -8.53 14.38 7.12
N GLN A 27 -7.78 14.16 8.20
CA GLN A 27 -6.33 13.93 8.13
C GLN A 27 -5.98 12.44 8.15
N THR A 28 -6.90 11.58 8.61
CA THR A 28 -6.66 10.14 8.73
C THR A 28 -7.87 9.39 8.22
N LEU A 29 -7.63 8.43 7.33
CA LEU A 29 -8.63 7.57 6.75
C LEU A 29 -8.12 6.14 6.73
N GLU A 30 -8.87 5.24 7.34
CA GLU A 30 -8.64 3.80 7.28
C GLU A 30 -9.86 3.15 6.65
N ILE A 31 -9.63 2.34 5.61
CA ILE A 31 -10.69 1.77 4.81
C ILE A 31 -10.42 0.29 4.57
N ARG A 32 -11.44 -0.51 4.83
CA ARG A 32 -11.47 -1.89 4.40
C ARG A 32 -12.07 -1.98 3.01
N ILE A 33 -11.30 -2.48 2.07
CA ILE A 33 -11.69 -2.61 0.68
C ILE A 33 -12.42 -3.95 0.51
N THR A 34 -13.75 -3.89 0.45
CA THR A 34 -14.62 -5.08 0.36
C THR A 34 -15.35 -5.21 -0.98
N GLU A 35 -15.54 -4.11 -1.73
CA GLU A 35 -16.34 -4.07 -2.96
C GLU A 35 -15.60 -3.46 -4.15
N ASP A 36 -15.94 -3.89 -5.37
CA ASP A 36 -15.42 -3.33 -6.63
C ASP A 36 -16.05 -1.97 -7.00
N SER A 37 -16.99 -1.48 -6.18
CA SER A 37 -17.77 -0.28 -6.48
C SER A 37 -17.08 1.03 -6.07
N MET A 38 -15.98 0.95 -5.32
CA MET A 38 -15.26 2.13 -4.84
C MET A 38 -14.18 2.56 -5.81
N GLU A 39 -14.43 3.64 -6.55
CA GLU A 39 -13.45 4.29 -7.42
C GLU A 39 -12.45 5.12 -6.58
N PRO A 40 -11.16 4.72 -6.48
CA PRO A 40 -10.18 5.36 -5.61
C PRO A 40 -9.93 6.83 -5.95
N ASP A 41 -9.94 7.17 -7.24
CA ASP A 41 -9.75 8.53 -7.74
C ASP A 41 -10.83 9.48 -7.20
N GLN A 42 -12.10 9.03 -7.23
CA GLN A 42 -13.22 9.80 -6.71
C GLN A 42 -13.08 9.98 -5.21
N LEU A 43 -12.84 8.89 -4.47
CA LEU A 43 -12.68 8.92 -3.02
C LEU A 43 -11.61 9.92 -2.58
N PHE A 44 -10.42 9.84 -3.16
CA PHE A 44 -9.27 10.66 -2.74
C PHE A 44 -9.39 12.12 -3.19
N SER A 45 -10.07 12.40 -4.30
CA SER A 45 -10.32 13.79 -4.74
C SER A 45 -11.06 14.65 -3.72
N TYR A 46 -11.83 14.01 -2.83
CA TYR A 46 -12.56 14.70 -1.77
C TYR A 46 -11.75 14.89 -0.48
N LEU A 47 -10.52 14.39 -0.43
CA LEU A 47 -9.69 14.32 0.78
C LEU A 47 -8.30 14.96 0.60
N PRO A 48 -8.20 16.21 0.10
CA PRO A 48 -6.91 16.83 -0.23
C PRO A 48 -5.99 17.07 0.99
N GLN A 49 -6.55 17.09 2.19
CA GLN A 49 -5.84 17.31 3.45
C GLN A 49 -5.43 16.00 4.15
N LEU A 50 -5.67 14.85 3.51
CA LEU A 50 -5.37 13.55 4.09
C LEU A 50 -3.86 13.40 4.27
N ARG A 51 -3.45 13.09 5.51
CA ARG A 51 -2.05 12.85 5.88
C ARG A 51 -1.75 11.38 6.08
N LYS A 52 -2.73 10.61 6.55
CA LYS A 52 -2.60 9.19 6.85
C LYS A 52 -3.67 8.40 6.13
N LEU A 53 -3.25 7.40 5.37
CA LEU A 53 -4.14 6.49 4.65
C LEU A 53 -3.82 5.05 5.03
N GLY A 54 -4.81 4.32 5.53
CA GLY A 54 -4.75 2.87 5.76
C GLY A 54 -5.67 2.13 4.81
N LEU A 55 -5.12 1.22 4.00
CA LEU A 55 -5.88 0.38 3.08
C LEU A 55 -5.80 -1.08 3.52
N PHE A 56 -6.96 -1.70 3.73
CA PHE A 56 -7.06 -3.10 4.15
C PHE A 56 -7.72 -3.93 3.05
N PHE A 57 -6.92 -4.73 2.34
CA PHE A 57 -7.35 -5.66 1.31
C PHE A 57 -7.61 -7.02 1.94
N LEU A 58 -8.84 -7.53 1.82
CA LEU A 58 -9.22 -8.84 2.39
C LEU A 58 -8.78 -9.98 1.49
N GLU A 59 -8.24 -11.06 2.09
CA GLU A 59 -7.70 -12.26 1.43
C GLU A 59 -8.68 -12.99 0.50
N ASP A 60 -9.98 -13.00 0.81
CA ASP A 60 -11.01 -13.71 0.02
C ASP A 60 -11.35 -13.03 -1.31
N ASN A 61 -10.79 -11.86 -1.54
CA ASN A 61 -10.92 -11.14 -2.78
C ASN A 61 -9.58 -11.28 -3.51
N ASP A 62 -9.55 -12.08 -4.59
CA ASP A 62 -8.52 -12.05 -5.68
C ASP A 62 -8.44 -10.65 -6.36
N LYS A 63 -8.78 -9.59 -5.64
CA LYS A 63 -8.94 -8.25 -6.14
C LYS A 63 -7.59 -7.58 -6.12
N ASP A 64 -7.12 -7.35 -7.33
CA ASP A 64 -5.89 -6.64 -7.62
C ASP A 64 -5.90 -5.24 -6.98
N PRO A 65 -5.01 -4.97 -6.00
CA PRO A 65 -4.86 -3.64 -5.40
C PRO A 65 -4.30 -2.61 -6.38
N SER A 66 -3.91 -3.01 -7.60
CA SER A 66 -3.32 -2.14 -8.63
C SER A 66 -4.12 -0.88 -8.92
N ARG A 67 -5.45 -0.87 -8.80
CA ARG A 67 -6.26 0.34 -9.01
C ARG A 67 -5.98 1.41 -7.96
N PHE A 68 -5.88 1.01 -6.69
CA PHE A 68 -5.53 1.92 -5.59
C PHE A 68 -4.07 2.36 -5.72
N PHE A 69 -3.18 1.45 -6.09
CA PHE A 69 -1.77 1.75 -6.33
C PHE A 69 -1.58 2.71 -7.52
N LYS A 70 -2.22 2.46 -8.65
CA LYS A 70 -2.19 3.34 -9.82
C LYS A 70 -2.69 4.73 -9.48
N CYS A 71 -3.82 4.80 -8.76
CA CYS A 71 -4.30 6.05 -8.20
C CYS A 71 -3.19 6.70 -7.38
N LEU A 72 -2.62 6.00 -6.39
CA LEU A 72 -1.49 6.49 -5.58
C LEU A 72 -0.26 6.92 -6.42
N SER A 73 -0.01 6.38 -7.61
CA SER A 73 1.06 6.81 -8.53
C SER A 73 0.80 8.18 -9.18
N ASP A 74 -0.45 8.43 -9.59
CA ASP A 74 -0.84 9.59 -10.39
C ASP A 74 -1.22 10.82 -9.53
N THR A 75 -1.24 10.65 -8.21
CA THR A 75 -1.94 11.51 -7.24
C THR A 75 -1.07 12.54 -6.53
N GLY A 76 0.09 12.94 -7.06
CA GLY A 76 0.76 14.18 -6.60
C GLY A 76 -0.20 15.39 -6.55
N ALA A 77 -1.27 15.35 -7.36
CA ALA A 77 -2.36 16.32 -7.37
C ALA A 77 -3.55 16.01 -6.43
N VAL A 78 -3.78 14.75 -6.04
CA VAL A 78 -5.05 14.32 -5.40
C VAL A 78 -4.88 14.09 -3.89
N LEU A 79 -3.74 13.56 -3.46
CA LEU A 79 -3.37 13.48 -2.03
C LEU A 79 -2.02 14.17 -1.81
N PRO A 80 -1.97 15.51 -1.91
CA PRO A 80 -0.72 16.28 -1.81
C PRO A 80 -0.15 16.32 -0.38
N SER A 81 -0.96 15.99 0.62
CA SER A 81 -0.57 16.08 2.04
C SER A 81 -0.22 14.72 2.66
N LEU A 82 -0.21 13.64 1.87
CA LEU A 82 -0.06 12.28 2.37
C LEU A 82 1.37 12.02 2.85
N SER A 83 1.53 11.79 4.15
CA SER A 83 2.80 11.52 4.81
C SER A 83 2.94 10.09 5.32
N ASP A 84 1.83 9.40 5.60
CA ASP A 84 1.84 8.05 6.16
C ASP A 84 0.92 7.14 5.31
N LEU A 85 1.47 6.05 4.80
CA LEU A 85 0.75 5.01 4.06
C LEU A 85 0.79 3.68 4.83
N GLY A 86 -0.38 3.16 5.19
CA GLY A 86 -0.57 1.84 5.76
C GLY A 86 -1.25 0.92 4.75
N LEU A 87 -0.70 -0.26 4.55
CA LEU A 87 -1.26 -1.30 3.68
C LEU A 87 -1.42 -2.58 4.48
N HIS A 88 -2.55 -3.25 4.34
CA HIS A 88 -2.75 -4.61 4.82
C HIS A 88 -3.18 -5.45 3.63
N VAL A 89 -2.35 -6.40 3.22
CA VAL A 89 -2.53 -7.26 2.04
C VAL A 89 -2.44 -8.72 2.43
N GLY A 90 -3.15 -9.63 1.76
CA GLY A 90 -2.96 -11.06 2.04
C GLY A 90 -1.54 -11.53 1.74
N LYS A 91 -1.04 -11.18 0.55
CA LYS A 91 0.29 -11.58 0.08
C LYS A 91 1.08 -10.37 -0.41
N ILE A 92 2.35 -10.32 -0.08
CA ILE A 92 3.32 -9.33 -0.60
C ILE A 92 4.32 -10.04 -1.52
N PHE A 93 4.86 -9.31 -2.50
CA PHE A 93 5.87 -9.69 -3.50
C PHE A 93 5.42 -10.53 -4.69
N MET A 94 4.10 -10.78 -4.84
CA MET A 94 3.54 -11.35 -6.07
C MET A 94 3.13 -10.28 -7.11
N TRP A 95 3.03 -9.00 -6.73
CA TRP A 95 2.46 -7.92 -7.56
C TRP A 95 3.31 -6.63 -7.59
N ASP A 96 4.58 -6.70 -7.21
CA ASP A 96 5.17 -5.66 -6.35
C ASP A 96 6.12 -4.64 -6.99
N GLU A 97 6.56 -4.81 -8.24
CA GLU A 97 7.36 -3.75 -8.88
C GLU A 97 6.58 -2.43 -8.89
N SER A 98 5.29 -2.51 -9.24
CA SER A 98 4.41 -1.35 -9.25
C SER A 98 4.32 -0.67 -7.88
N LEU A 99 4.23 -1.45 -6.80
CA LEU A 99 4.11 -0.91 -5.44
C LEU A 99 5.38 -0.18 -5.01
N VAL A 100 6.56 -0.79 -5.24
CA VAL A 100 7.84 -0.19 -4.86
C VAL A 100 8.10 1.09 -5.67
N GLU A 101 7.80 1.09 -6.98
CA GLU A 101 7.91 2.28 -7.83
C GLU A 101 6.98 3.41 -7.34
N ILE A 102 5.77 3.08 -6.89
CA ILE A 102 4.83 4.07 -6.36
C ILE A 102 5.33 4.66 -5.06
N ILE A 103 5.87 3.82 -4.16
CA ILE A 103 6.46 4.26 -2.90
C ILE A 103 7.64 5.21 -3.17
N ASP A 104 8.57 4.83 -4.06
CA ASP A 104 9.73 5.65 -4.42
C ASP A 104 9.28 7.01 -4.99
N LYS A 105 8.40 6.99 -5.99
CA LYS A 105 7.86 8.21 -6.61
C LYS A 105 7.19 9.12 -5.58
N ARG A 106 6.36 8.56 -4.69
CA ARG A 106 5.64 9.35 -3.67
C ARG A 106 6.55 9.90 -2.60
N TRP A 107 7.58 9.16 -2.20
CA TRP A 107 8.63 9.65 -1.31
C TRP A 107 9.35 10.86 -1.92
N ARG A 108 9.77 10.75 -3.19
CA ARG A 108 10.51 11.83 -3.88
C ARG A 108 9.64 13.05 -4.22
N ASP A 109 8.41 12.84 -4.67
CA ASP A 109 7.59 13.91 -5.27
C ASP A 109 6.58 14.52 -4.30
N SER A 110 6.07 13.76 -3.33
CA SER A 110 4.90 14.14 -2.53
C SER A 110 5.15 14.23 -1.03
N GLY A 111 6.37 13.95 -0.56
CA GLY A 111 6.70 14.03 0.86
C GLY A 111 6.03 12.93 1.70
N LEU A 112 5.73 11.78 1.08
CA LEU A 112 5.50 10.55 1.84
C LEU A 112 6.66 10.40 2.82
N SER A 113 6.42 9.93 4.03
CA SER A 113 7.45 9.84 5.08
C SER A 113 7.51 8.51 5.79
N ARG A 114 6.38 7.81 5.80
CA ARG A 114 6.22 6.51 6.43
C ARG A 114 5.41 5.57 5.56
N VAL A 115 5.88 4.33 5.44
CA VAL A 115 5.17 3.22 4.83
C VAL A 115 5.16 2.04 5.79
N CYS A 116 3.96 1.55 6.12
CA CYS A 116 3.76 0.36 6.92
C CYS A 116 2.99 -0.67 6.09
N ILE A 117 3.59 -1.82 5.83
CA ILE A 117 2.95 -2.91 5.11
C ILE A 117 2.74 -4.07 6.07
N GLN A 118 1.50 -4.47 6.26
CA GLN A 118 1.15 -5.69 6.97
C GLN A 118 0.70 -6.72 5.94
N CYS A 119 1.21 -7.94 6.05
CA CYS A 119 0.79 -9.04 5.21
C CYS A 119 0.52 -10.32 5.99
N ASP A 120 -0.31 -11.19 5.43
CA ASP A 120 -0.53 -12.53 5.98
C ASP A 120 0.61 -13.48 5.52
N GLU A 121 1.11 -13.31 4.29
CA GLU A 121 2.19 -14.11 3.71
C GLU A 121 3.19 -13.25 2.92
N ALA A 122 4.49 -13.53 3.07
CA ALA A 122 5.55 -12.99 2.21
C ALA A 122 6.00 -14.06 1.21
N CYS A 123 5.70 -13.84 -0.07
CA CYS A 123 5.98 -14.84 -1.11
C CYS A 123 7.30 -14.53 -1.82
N VAL A 124 8.16 -15.53 -1.99
CA VAL A 124 9.28 -15.43 -2.94
C VAL A 124 8.83 -16.15 -4.20
N GLY A 125 9.06 -15.52 -5.36
CA GLY A 125 8.67 -16.07 -6.66
C GLY A 125 9.00 -17.56 -6.82
N GLU A 126 8.08 -18.30 -7.46
CA GLU A 126 8.19 -19.76 -7.58
C GLU A 126 9.26 -20.20 -8.59
N ASN A 127 9.73 -19.28 -9.44
CA ASN A 127 10.78 -19.50 -10.42
C ASN A 127 11.93 -18.50 -10.26
N GLY A 128 13.06 -18.77 -10.94
CA GLY A 128 14.28 -17.97 -10.81
C GLY A 128 14.10 -16.49 -11.16
N ASP A 129 13.29 -16.18 -12.17
CA ASP A 129 13.05 -14.81 -12.61
C ASP A 129 12.19 -14.03 -11.61
N GLN A 130 11.11 -14.64 -11.12
CA GLN A 130 10.25 -14.05 -10.10
C GLN A 130 10.98 -13.90 -8.76
N ALA A 131 11.82 -14.87 -8.37
CA ALA A 131 12.62 -14.78 -7.15
C ALA A 131 13.63 -13.62 -7.24
N ALA A 132 14.30 -13.46 -8.38
CA ALA A 132 15.21 -12.33 -8.61
C ALA A 132 14.46 -10.98 -8.57
N GLN A 133 13.25 -10.94 -9.11
CA GLN A 133 12.38 -9.76 -9.07
C GLN A 133 11.96 -9.41 -7.63
N THR A 134 11.53 -10.40 -6.84
CA THR A 134 11.22 -10.21 -5.41
C THR A 134 12.43 -9.65 -4.66
N LEU A 135 13.62 -10.22 -4.87
CA LEU A 135 14.85 -9.73 -4.24
C LEU A 135 15.19 -8.29 -4.64
N SER A 136 15.03 -7.95 -5.92
CA SER A 136 15.22 -6.58 -6.42
C SER A 136 14.27 -5.59 -5.73
N CYS A 137 12.99 -5.96 -5.58
CA CYS A 137 12.00 -5.13 -4.86
C CYS A 137 12.40 -4.92 -3.40
N ILE A 138 12.85 -5.98 -2.72
CA ILE A 138 13.33 -5.92 -1.34
C ILE A 138 14.55 -5.00 -1.24
N ASP A 139 15.56 -5.17 -2.09
CA ASP A 139 16.77 -4.36 -2.08
C ASP A 139 16.47 -2.88 -2.38
N HIS A 140 15.51 -2.60 -3.26
CA HIS A 140 15.07 -1.24 -3.52
C HIS A 140 14.40 -0.62 -2.29
N LEU A 141 13.47 -1.32 -1.61
CA LEU A 141 12.87 -0.85 -0.37
C LEU A 141 13.93 -0.60 0.74
N LYS A 142 14.96 -1.46 0.82
CA LYS A 142 16.09 -1.24 1.73
C LYS A 142 16.86 0.03 1.41
N SER A 143 17.12 0.31 0.13
CA SER A 143 17.78 1.55 -0.30
C SER A 143 16.98 2.77 0.10
N LEU A 144 15.66 2.78 -0.16
CA LEU A 144 14.78 3.89 0.21
C LEU A 144 14.78 4.13 1.72
N LYS A 145 14.79 3.05 2.52
CA LYS A 145 14.90 3.14 3.97
C LYS A 145 16.23 3.74 4.42
N ALA A 146 17.35 3.32 3.81
CA ALA A 146 18.66 3.90 4.08
C ALA A 146 18.76 5.39 3.68
N GLU A 147 18.00 5.81 2.66
CA GLU A 147 17.89 7.21 2.23
C GLU A 147 16.99 8.07 3.15
N GLY A 148 16.25 7.45 4.08
CA GLY A 148 15.50 8.14 5.13
C GLY A 148 13.99 7.92 5.14
N LEU A 149 13.44 7.08 4.26
CA LEU A 149 12.02 6.71 4.31
C LEU A 149 11.75 5.72 5.46
N ASP A 150 10.77 6.00 6.32
CA ASP A 150 10.39 5.09 7.43
C ASP A 150 9.55 3.93 6.89
N ILE A 151 10.20 2.80 6.56
CA ILE A 151 9.54 1.59 6.04
C ILE A 151 9.54 0.47 7.07
N SER A 152 8.35 -0.12 7.27
CA SER A 152 8.12 -1.31 8.10
C SER A 152 7.28 -2.34 7.36
N ILE A 153 7.66 -3.63 7.42
CA ILE A 153 6.91 -4.76 6.85
C ILE A 153 6.65 -5.78 7.96
N LEU A 154 5.38 -6.16 8.17
CA LEU A 154 4.90 -7.02 9.24
C LEU A 154 4.19 -8.24 8.63
N VAL A 155 4.73 -9.45 8.85
CA VAL A 155 4.10 -10.70 8.38
C VAL A 155 3.34 -11.34 9.53
N LYS A 156 2.08 -11.73 9.33
CA LYS A 156 1.21 -12.30 10.38
C LYS A 156 1.45 -13.81 10.49
N GLY A 157 1.76 -14.28 11.70
CA GLY A 157 1.95 -15.71 11.99
C GLY A 157 3.41 -16.14 12.08
N SER A 158 4.34 -15.34 11.58
CA SER A 158 5.71 -15.32 12.07
C SER A 158 5.76 -14.37 13.27
N ASN A 159 6.39 -14.79 14.38
CA ASN A 159 6.87 -13.82 15.37
C ASN A 159 7.98 -12.91 14.79
N GLU A 160 8.37 -13.14 13.53
CA GLU A 160 9.22 -12.27 12.73
C GLU A 160 8.40 -11.09 12.23
N ILE A 161 8.42 -10.04 13.04
CA ILE A 161 8.38 -8.70 12.49
C ILE A 161 9.73 -8.51 11.80
N TRP A 162 9.77 -8.05 10.54
CA TRP A 162 11.02 -7.59 9.94
C TRP A 162 11.42 -6.25 10.60
N TYR A 163 11.68 -6.26 11.92
CA TYR A 163 12.30 -5.14 12.63
C TYR A 163 13.79 -5.03 12.29
N ASP A 164 14.40 -6.04 11.67
CA ASP A 164 15.85 -6.11 11.40
C ASP A 164 16.29 -5.42 10.10
N LEU A 165 15.70 -4.25 9.82
CA LEU A 165 16.35 -3.24 8.99
C LEU A 165 16.89 -2.07 9.85
N LEU A 166 17.02 -2.29 11.17
CA LEU A 166 17.47 -1.29 12.16
C LEU A 166 18.45 -1.83 13.22
N GLU A 167 19.16 -2.93 12.98
CA GLU A 167 20.38 -3.23 13.74
C GLU A 167 21.58 -3.30 12.79
N ASP A 168 22.33 -2.19 12.75
CA ASP A 168 23.71 -2.18 12.27
C ASP A 168 24.59 -2.34 13.52
N ASP A 169 24.96 -3.58 13.85
CA ASP A 169 26.34 -3.91 14.22
C ASP A 169 26.54 -5.43 14.44
N ALA A 170 27.46 -5.97 13.64
CA ALA A 170 28.45 -6.99 14.00
C ALA A 170 28.00 -8.33 14.64
N HIS A 171 28.15 -9.38 13.82
CA HIS A 171 28.51 -10.79 14.12
C HIS A 171 27.43 -11.87 13.90
N ASN A 172 27.84 -12.86 13.09
CA ASN A 172 27.29 -14.19 12.84
C ASN A 172 26.07 -14.28 11.92
N ASN A 173 26.26 -14.70 10.67
CA ASN A 173 26.25 -16.11 10.22
C ASN A 173 24.88 -16.79 10.31
N VAL A 174 24.33 -17.11 9.11
CA VAL A 174 23.70 -18.40 8.77
C VAL A 174 22.23 -18.51 9.23
N LEU A 175 21.20 -18.95 8.47
CA LEU A 175 21.08 -20.00 7.44
C LEU A 175 19.77 -19.82 6.66
N TYR A 176 19.77 -20.24 5.40
CA TYR A 176 18.57 -20.63 4.64
C TYR A 176 17.69 -21.60 5.43
N SER A 177 16.37 -21.51 5.26
CA SER A 177 15.47 -22.62 5.58
C SER A 177 14.26 -22.62 4.64
N THR A 178 14.44 -23.30 3.51
CA THR A 178 13.37 -24.00 2.79
C THR A 178 12.60 -24.89 3.76
N VAL A 179 11.27 -24.90 3.69
CA VAL A 179 10.47 -25.96 4.32
C VAL A 179 9.47 -26.50 3.29
N TYR A 180 9.46 -27.83 3.22
CA TYR A 180 8.74 -28.73 2.32
C TYR A 180 7.21 -28.60 2.35
#